data_AF-A0A4U2MLV3-F1
#
_entry.id   AF-A0A4U2MLV3-F1
#
_cell.length_a   1.000
_cell.length_b   1.000
_cell.length_c   1.000
_cell.angle_alpha   90.00
_cell.angle_beta   90.00
_cell.angle_gamma   90.00
#
_symmetry.space_group_name_H-M   'P 1'
#
loop_
_entity.id
_entity.type
_entity.pdbx_description
1 polymer ?
#
loop_
_entity_poly.entity_id
_entity_poly.type
_entity_poly.pdbx_seq_one_letter_code
_entity_poly.pdbx_strand_id
1 'polypeptide(L)'
;MELIEIEERIDDFEQSLILSSIALFFPGIYDFLIKSSNIPQLVTGTLGNVLAIIYVLLFFIFWSVSMYNLIKLNRKKQKILETNDRSG
;
A
#
# COMPACT_ATOMS: atom_id res chain seq x y z
N MET A 1 -18.23 -20.27 3.54
CA MET A 1 -18.63 -18.85 3.58
C MET A 1 -17.55 -18.01 4.25
N GLU A 2 -17.09 -18.36 5.44
CA GLU A 2 -16.03 -17.61 6.17
C GLU A 2 -14.67 -17.56 5.44
N LEU A 3 -14.28 -18.64 4.73
CA LEU A 3 -13.00 -18.68 4.02
C LEU A 3 -12.97 -17.78 2.77
N ILE A 4 -14.10 -17.71 2.04
CA ILE A 4 -14.25 -16.89 0.82
C ILE A 4 -14.17 -15.40 1.19
N GLU A 5 -14.84 -14.98 2.27
CA GLU A 5 -14.78 -13.59 2.75
C GLU A 5 -13.35 -13.18 3.18
N ILE A 6 -12.58 -14.12 3.76
CA ILE A 6 -11.17 -13.88 4.10
C ILE A 6 -10.32 -13.75 2.85
N GLU A 7 -10.57 -14.53 1.81
CA GLU A 7 -9.85 -14.45 0.53
C GLU A 7 -10.12 -13.14 -0.21
N GLU A 8 -11.38 -12.70 -0.29
CA GLU A 8 -11.74 -11.40 -0.88
C GLU A 8 -11.05 -10.24 -0.14
N ARG A 9 -11.07 -10.27 1.20
CA ARG A 9 -10.37 -9.24 2.00
C ARG A 9 -8.85 -9.28 1.79
N ILE A 10 -8.25 -10.45 1.59
CA ILE A 10 -6.82 -10.58 1.29
C ILE A 10 -6.52 -9.89 -0.04
N ASP A 11 -7.30 -10.17 -1.09
CA ASP A 11 -7.12 -9.55 -2.41
C ASP A 11 -7.24 -8.02 -2.34
N ASP A 12 -8.23 -7.50 -1.61
CA ASP A 12 -8.40 -6.06 -1.40
C ASP A 12 -7.15 -5.41 -0.76
N PHE A 13 -6.57 -6.06 0.25
CA PHE A 13 -5.36 -5.56 0.91
C PHE A 13 -4.13 -5.68 0.01
N GLU A 14 -4.01 -6.73 -0.80
CA GLU A 14 -2.93 -6.89 -1.78
C GLU A 14 -2.99 -5.80 -2.86
N GLN A 15 -4.17 -5.56 -3.43
CA GLN A 15 -4.36 -4.46 -4.40
C GLN A 15 -4.05 -3.09 -3.78
N SER A 16 -4.52 -2.86 -2.55
CA SER A 16 -4.24 -1.62 -1.81
C SER A 16 -2.73 -1.43 -1.54
N LEU A 17 -2.01 -2.52 -1.26
CA LEU A 17 -0.56 -2.49 -1.08
C LEU A 17 0.17 -2.18 -2.38
N ILE A 18 -0.26 -2.75 -3.50
CA ILE A 18 0.34 -2.46 -4.81
C ILE A 18 0.16 -0.97 -5.14
N LEU A 19 -1.06 -0.44 -5.02
CA LEU A 19 -1.36 0.96 -5.31
C LEU A 19 -0.60 1.91 -4.40
N SER A 20 -0.57 1.64 -3.09
CA SER A 20 0.18 2.46 -2.14
C SER A 20 1.69 2.39 -2.35
N SER A 21 2.22 1.23 -2.75
CA SER A 21 3.63 1.07 -3.12
C SER A 21 3.98 1.93 -4.34
N ILE A 22 3.14 1.92 -5.38
CA ILE A 22 3.34 2.78 -6.56
C ILE A 22 3.25 4.26 -6.17
N ALA A 23 2.26 4.61 -5.34
CA ALA A 23 2.06 5.99 -4.88
C ALA A 23 3.27 6.53 -4.09
N LEU A 24 3.97 5.71 -3.30
CA LEU A 24 5.19 6.13 -2.59
C LEU A 24 6.29 6.65 -3.54
N PHE A 25 6.34 6.19 -4.79
CA PHE A 25 7.31 6.66 -5.78
C PHE A 25 6.86 7.91 -6.54
N PHE A 26 5.60 8.34 -6.37
CA PHE A 26 5.02 9.45 -7.11
C PHE A 26 5.82 10.76 -7.00
N PRO A 27 6.35 11.16 -5.83
CA PRO A 27 7.19 12.36 -5.73
C PRO A 27 8.45 12.28 -6.61
N GLY A 28 9.08 11.11 -6.69
CA GLY A 28 10.26 10.89 -7.53
C GLY A 28 9.93 10.94 -9.02
N ILE A 29 8.80 10.36 -9.42
CA ILE A 29 8.30 10.41 -10.81
C ILE A 29 7.94 11.85 -11.19
N TYR A 30 7.27 12.59 -10.31
CA TYR A 30 6.92 14.00 -10.50
C TYR A 30 8.15 14.86 -10.74
N ASP A 31 9.17 14.75 -9.89
CA ASP A 31 10.43 15.48 -10.04
C ASP A 31 11.17 15.10 -11.33
N PHE A 32 11.15 13.82 -11.70
CA PHE A 32 11.76 13.35 -12.94
C PHE A 32 11.09 13.97 -14.18
N LEU A 33 9.74 13.97 -14.23
CA LEU A 33 8.99 14.54 -15.35
C LEU A 33 9.22 16.04 -15.50
N ILE A 34 9.25 16.78 -14.39
CA ILE A 34 9.46 18.23 -14.41
C ILE A 34 10.85 18.56 -14.93
N LYS A 35 11.87 17.86 -14.46
CA LYS A 35 13.24 18.01 -14.96
C LYS A 35 13.35 17.62 -16.44
N SER A 36 12.67 16.57 -16.87
CA SER A 36 12.74 16.09 -18.25
C SER A 36 11.97 16.98 -19.24
N SER A 37 10.89 17.61 -18.80
CA SER A 37 9.98 18.38 -19.68
C SER A 37 10.15 19.90 -19.58
N ASN A 38 11.10 20.39 -18.76
CA ASN A 38 11.29 21.82 -18.47
C ASN A 38 9.98 22.53 -18.03
N ILE A 39 9.09 21.79 -17.37
CA ILE A 39 7.83 22.33 -16.86
C ILE A 39 8.13 23.09 -15.57
N PRO A 40 7.59 24.30 -15.36
CA PRO A 40 7.72 24.99 -14.08
C PRO A 40 7.11 24.15 -12.96
N GLN A 41 7.92 23.89 -11.94
CA GLN A 41 7.54 23.06 -10.80
C GLN A 41 6.43 23.76 -10.00
N LEU A 42 5.28 23.11 -9.82
CA LEU A 42 4.11 23.71 -9.15
C LEU A 42 4.36 23.92 -7.65
N VAL A 43 5.16 23.04 -7.05
CA VAL A 43 5.46 23.06 -5.62
C VAL A 43 6.98 23.17 -5.47
N THR A 44 7.46 24.32 -4.99
CA THR A 44 8.90 24.63 -4.91
C THR A 44 9.32 25.02 -3.49
N GLY A 45 10.64 24.97 -3.26
CA GLY A 45 11.25 25.39 -2.01
C GLY A 45 10.92 24.50 -0.81
N THR A 46 11.11 25.04 0.40
CA THR A 46 10.93 24.31 1.66
C THR A 46 9.51 23.76 1.82
N LEU A 47 8.49 24.49 1.36
CA LEU A 47 7.10 24.06 1.45
C LEU A 47 6.83 22.79 0.63
N GLY A 48 7.40 22.70 -0.58
CA GLY A 48 7.27 21.50 -1.41
C GLY A 48 7.93 20.27 -0.80
N ASN A 49 9.11 20.44 -0.22
CA ASN A 49 9.79 19.36 0.49
C ASN A 49 8.97 18.86 1.68
N VAL A 50 8.39 19.77 2.48
CA VAL A 50 7.53 19.41 3.61
C VAL A 50 6.28 18.64 3.14
N LEU A 51 5.62 19.10 2.07
CA LEU A 51 4.45 18.42 1.51
C LEU A 51 4.80 17.03 0.97
N ALA A 52 5.93 16.87 0.28
CA ALA A 52 6.40 15.57 -0.19
C ALA A 52 6.69 14.60 0.97
N ILE A 53 7.32 15.10 2.04
CA ILE A 53 7.57 14.29 3.25
C ILE A 53 6.27 13.85 3.90
N ILE A 54 5.31 14.77 4.07
CA ILE A 54 3.98 14.46 4.64
C ILE A 54 3.27 13.43 3.77
N TYR A 55 3.29 13.61 2.44
CA TYR A 55 2.71 12.66 1.49
C TYR A 55 3.31 11.26 1.67
N VAL A 56 4.65 11.15 1.64
CA VAL A 56 5.34 9.86 1.80
C VAL A 56 5.02 9.23 3.15
N LEU A 57 4.98 10.02 4.23
CA LEU A 57 4.62 9.53 5.57
C LEU A 57 3.19 8.96 5.61
N LEU A 58 2.21 9.65 5.03
CA LEU A 58 0.83 9.19 5.00
C LEU A 58 0.69 7.87 4.23
N PHE A 59 1.29 7.78 3.05
CA PHE A 59 1.27 6.55 2.25
C PHE A 59 2.03 5.41 2.92
N PHE A 60 3.13 5.71 3.61
CA PHE A 60 3.91 4.72 4.34
C PHE A 60 3.15 4.15 5.56
N ILE A 61 2.42 5.00 6.29
CA ILE A 61 1.54 4.56 7.38
C ILE A 61 0.44 3.66 6.82
N PHE A 62 -0.23 4.08 5.73
CA PHE A 62 -1.28 3.29 5.10
C PHE A 62 -0.78 1.93 4.59
N TRP A 63 0.40 1.92 3.97
CA TRP A 63 1.08 0.71 3.52
C TRP A 63 1.38 -0.23 4.68
N SER A 64 1.93 0.30 5.78
CA SER A 64 2.28 -0.49 6.97
C SER A 64 1.05 -1.13 7.62
N VAL A 65 -0.05 -0.39 7.75
CA VAL A 65 -1.32 -0.90 8.31
C VAL A 65 -1.93 -1.97 7.40
N SER A 66 -1.93 -1.75 6.09
CA SER A 66 -2.41 -2.72 5.10
C SER A 66 -1.60 -4.01 5.16
N MET A 67 -0.27 -3.92 5.23
CA MET A 67 0.64 -5.07 5.34
C MET A 67 0.39 -5.86 6.63
N TYR A 68 0.22 -5.17 7.76
CA TYR A 68 -0.11 -5.80 9.03
C TYR A 68 -1.44 -6.58 8.97
N ASN A 69 -2.48 -5.97 8.39
CA ASN A 69 -3.79 -6.62 8.25
C ASN A 69 -3.73 -7.82 7.30
N LEU A 70 -2.99 -7.72 6.20
CA LEU A 70 -2.77 -8.82 5.26
C LEU A 70 -2.11 -10.01 5.95
N ILE A 71 -1.03 -9.79 6.72
CA ILE A 71 -0.36 -10.86 7.49
C ILE A 71 -1.33 -11.50 8.47
N LYS A 72 -2.15 -10.70 9.16
CA LYS A 72 -3.14 -11.20 10.13
C LYS A 72 -4.21 -12.07 9.44
N LEU A 73 -4.69 -11.65 8.27
CA LEU A 73 -5.67 -12.40 7.48
C LEU A 73 -5.07 -13.69 6.92
N ASN A 74 -3.86 -13.67 6.39
CA ASN A 74 -3.15 -14.85 5.90
C ASN A 74 -2.94 -15.89 7.03
N ARG A 75 -2.58 -15.45 8.24
CA ARG A 75 -2.50 -16.35 9.41
C ARG A 75 -3.86 -16.94 9.79
N LYS A 76 -4.95 -16.18 9.66
CA LYS A 76 -6.31 -16.70 9.91
C LYS A 76 -6.70 -17.74 8.85
N LYS A 77 -6.45 -17.46 7.57
CA LYS A 77 -6.69 -18.37 6.46
C LYS A 77 -5.99 -19.72 6.69
N GLN A 78 -4.70 -19.70 7.01
CA GLN A 78 -3.91 -20.90 7.30
C GLN A 78 -4.53 -21.74 8.42
N LYS A 79 -4.91 -21.13 9.55
CA LYS A 79 -5.53 -21.84 10.68
C LYS A 79 -6.84 -22.53 10.30
N ILE A 80 -7.68 -21.89 9.48
CA ILE A 80 -8.95 -22.47 9.04
C ILE A 80 -8.70 -23.66 8.11
N LEU A 81 -7.75 -23.53 7.17
CA LEU A 81 -7.35 -24.62 6.27
C LEU A 81 -6.81 -25.82 7.07
N GLU A 82 -5.90 -25.61 8.02
CA GLU A 82 -5.35 -26.68 8.87
C GLU A 82 -6.42 -27.37 9.75
N THR A 83 -7.45 -26.63 10.18
CA THR A 83 -8.54 -27.19 10.98
C THR A 83 -9.43 -28.07 10.13
N ASN A 84 -9.78 -27.63 8.91
CA ASN A 84 -10.60 -28.41 7.98
C ASN A 84 -9.92 -29.72 7.56
N ASP A 85 -8.60 -29.68 7.30
CA ASP A 85 -7.81 -30.84 6.87
C ASP A 85 -7.71 -31.94 7.95
N ARG A 86 -7.84 -31.57 9.24
CA ARG A 86 -7.82 -32.52 10.37
C ARG A 86 -9.18 -33.14 10.68
N SER A 87 -10.24 -32.59 10.12
CA SER A 87 -11.63 -33.05 10.32
C SER A 87 -12.19 -33.81 9.11
N GLY A 88 -11.41 -33.93 8.02
CA GLY A 88 -11.71 -34.74 6.83
C GLY A 88 -11.28 -36.19 6.96
#